data_AF-R6Y297-F1
#
_entry.id   AF-R6Y297-F1
#
_cell.length_a   1.000
_cell.length_b   1.000
_cell.length_c   1.000
_cell.angle_alpha   90.00
_cell.angle_beta   90.00
_cell.angle_gamma   90.00
#
_symmetry.space_group_name_H-M   'P 1'
#
loop_
_entity.id
_entity.type
_entity.pdbx_description
1 polymer ?
#
loop_
_entity_poly.entity_id
_entity_poly.type
_entity_poly.pdbx_seq_one_letter_code
_entity_poly.pdbx_strand_id
1 'polypeptide(L)'
;MKIAIVDSGLGLVSLLKMIVNFRLKHDIDLIFSKNFPLGNCSLSELEETAKDIEDRINKKNYDLVIIMCNTLSTIMRNKSYIKILDYNLKYLKDNKDAFPVGTKNTIDFLKKGYADEYLAKDIEEDNLKHIIFDINRWPVKKEYLLCCTHYKLVENIISMIKKEAKVTDLTSKVFEDLLFFPQSDQLKINYGGKENIIKKYLKF
;
A
#
# COMPACT_ATOMS: atom_id res chain seq x y z
N MET A 1 1.33 7.72 20.19
CA MET A 1 1.29 8.68 19.07
C MET A 1 -0.04 8.62 18.35
N LYS A 2 -0.45 9.74 17.76
CA LYS A 2 -1.55 9.86 16.80
C LYS A 2 -1.00 9.77 15.38
N ILE A 3 -1.37 8.73 14.66
CA ILE A 3 -0.80 8.36 13.35
C ILE A 3 -1.90 8.40 12.29
N ALA A 4 -1.63 9.06 11.16
CA ALA A 4 -2.43 8.91 9.96
C ALA A 4 -1.84 7.83 9.06
N ILE A 5 -2.62 6.82 8.69
CA ILE A 5 -2.23 5.83 7.66
C ILE A 5 -3.11 6.06 6.43
N VAL A 6 -2.47 6.37 5.31
CA VAL A 6 -3.11 6.80 4.07
C VAL A 6 -3.00 5.71 3.01
N ASP A 7 -4.12 5.33 2.40
CA ASP A 7 -4.14 4.47 1.20
C ASP A 7 -5.28 4.92 0.27
N SER A 8 -5.25 4.46 -0.97
CA SER A 8 -6.37 4.56 -1.90
C SER A 8 -7.47 3.54 -1.63
N GLY A 9 -7.13 2.39 -1.04
CA GLY A 9 -8.01 1.24 -0.94
C GLY A 9 -7.68 0.31 0.23
N LEU A 10 -8.12 -0.93 0.16
CA LEU A 10 -7.96 -1.94 1.22
C LEU A 10 -6.57 -2.58 1.28
N GLY A 11 -5.63 -2.15 0.44
CA GLY A 11 -4.25 -2.66 0.44
C GLY A 11 -3.54 -2.51 1.80
N LEU A 12 -3.80 -1.43 2.55
CA LEU A 12 -3.22 -1.20 3.88
C LEU A 12 -3.57 -2.26 4.94
N VAL A 13 -4.50 -3.17 4.65
CA VAL A 13 -4.96 -4.18 5.61
C VAL A 13 -3.83 -5.12 6.02
N SER A 14 -2.86 -5.39 5.15
CA SER A 14 -1.67 -6.16 5.49
C SER A 14 -0.88 -5.54 6.66
N LEU A 15 -0.66 -4.22 6.62
CA LEU A 15 -0.03 -3.46 7.71
C LEU A 15 -0.89 -3.50 8.97
N LEU A 16 -2.20 -3.28 8.85
CA LEU A 16 -3.10 -3.29 9.99
C LEU A 16 -3.14 -4.64 10.71
N LYS A 17 -3.10 -5.76 9.99
CA LYS A 17 -2.99 -7.09 10.59
C LYS A 17 -1.76 -7.19 11.49
N MET A 18 -0.62 -6.69 11.04
CA MET A 18 0.60 -6.67 11.84
C MET A 18 0.42 -5.82 13.10
N ILE A 19 -0.08 -4.58 12.95
CA ILE A 19 -0.33 -3.67 14.09
C ILE A 19 -1.26 -4.31 15.13
N VAL A 20 -2.36 -4.92 14.70
CA VAL A 20 -3.33 -5.56 15.60
C VAL A 20 -2.75 -6.80 16.26
N ASN A 21 -2.09 -7.69 15.50
CA ASN A 21 -1.53 -8.93 16.02
C ASN A 21 -0.42 -8.69 17.06
N PHE A 22 0.42 -7.68 16.83
CA PHE A 22 1.47 -7.28 17.77
C PHE A 22 0.97 -6.30 18.84
N ARG A 23 -0.33 -5.96 18.83
CA ARG A 23 -0.98 -5.02 19.76
C ARG A 23 -0.23 -3.70 19.88
N LEU A 24 0.29 -3.20 18.77
CA LEU A 24 1.12 -1.99 18.76
C LEU A 24 0.25 -0.79 19.14
N LYS A 25 0.53 -0.18 20.30
CA LYS A 25 -0.40 0.78 20.91
C LYS A 25 -0.22 2.17 20.30
N HIS A 26 -1.04 2.51 19.32
CA HIS A 26 -1.12 3.87 18.75
C HIS A 26 -2.57 4.30 18.57
N ASP A 27 -2.79 5.60 18.41
CA ASP A 27 -4.08 6.16 17.98
C ASP A 27 -4.04 6.37 16.46
N ILE A 28 -4.68 5.48 15.71
CA ILE A 28 -4.54 5.39 14.25
C ILE A 28 -5.82 5.90 13.57
N ASP A 29 -5.68 6.92 12.74
CA ASP A 29 -6.70 7.32 11.78
C ASP A 29 -6.36 6.75 10.40
N LEU A 30 -7.28 5.97 9.82
CA LEU A 30 -7.20 5.54 8.44
C LEU A 30 -7.79 6.62 7.53
N ILE A 31 -7.01 7.05 6.55
CA ILE A 31 -7.41 8.07 5.57
C ILE A 31 -7.42 7.42 4.19
N PHE A 32 -8.60 7.24 3.64
CA PHE A 32 -8.78 6.75 2.28
C PHE A 32 -8.99 7.90 1.29
N SER A 33 -8.44 7.73 0.10
CA SER A 33 -8.87 8.48 -1.08
C SER A 33 -10.37 8.27 -1.33
N LYS A 34 -11.04 9.30 -1.87
CA LYS A 34 -12.41 9.18 -2.39
C LYS A 34 -12.44 8.42 -3.73
N ASN A 35 -11.38 8.56 -4.51
CA ASN A 35 -11.20 7.92 -5.81
C ASN A 35 -10.42 6.61 -5.65
N PHE A 36 -10.93 5.54 -6.25
CA PHE A 36 -10.26 4.24 -6.31
C PHE A 36 -10.71 3.49 -7.58
N PRO A 37 -9.79 2.80 -8.29
CA PRO A 37 -8.33 2.77 -8.10
C PRO A 37 -7.64 4.03 -8.63
N LEU A 38 -6.56 4.46 -7.96
CA LEU A 38 -5.77 5.63 -8.40
C LEU A 38 -4.74 5.31 -9.50
N GLY A 39 -4.52 4.02 -9.77
CA GLY A 39 -3.43 3.55 -10.61
C GLY A 39 -3.42 4.08 -12.03
N ASN A 40 -4.59 4.40 -12.57
CA ASN A 40 -4.80 4.85 -13.96
C ASN A 40 -5.32 6.29 -14.03
N CYS A 41 -5.48 6.98 -12.90
CA CYS A 41 -5.89 8.37 -12.87
C CYS A 41 -4.88 9.26 -13.60
N SER A 42 -5.37 10.33 -14.21
CA SER A 42 -4.55 11.41 -14.74
C SER A 42 -3.77 12.12 -13.63
N LEU A 43 -2.73 12.86 -14.01
CA LEU A 43 -1.95 13.66 -13.05
C LEU A 43 -2.83 14.67 -12.29
N SER A 44 -3.76 15.34 -12.98
CA SER A 44 -4.66 16.30 -12.35
C SER A 44 -5.59 15.66 -11.31
N GLU A 45 -6.13 14.47 -11.60
CA GLU A 45 -6.95 13.73 -10.64
C GLU A 45 -6.13 13.26 -9.43
N LEU A 46 -4.87 12.87 -9.65
CA LEU A 46 -3.96 12.52 -8.55
C LEU A 46 -3.60 13.74 -7.70
N GLU A 47 -3.36 14.89 -8.30
CA GLU A 47 -3.07 16.14 -7.59
C GLU A 47 -4.27 16.61 -6.76
N GLU A 48 -5.49 16.54 -7.32
CA GLU A 48 -6.71 16.83 -6.58
C GLU A 48 -6.91 15.86 -5.41
N THR A 49 -6.69 14.56 -5.64
CA THR A 49 -6.78 13.54 -4.59
C THR A 49 -5.74 13.78 -3.49
N ALA A 50 -4.50 14.09 -3.86
CA ALA A 50 -3.43 14.39 -2.90
C ALA A 50 -3.77 15.62 -2.06
N LYS A 51 -4.30 16.68 -2.68
CA LYS A 51 -4.75 17.89 -1.99
C LYS A 51 -5.88 17.61 -1.00
N ASP A 52 -6.91 16.85 -1.36
CA ASP A 52 -7.99 16.47 -0.43
C ASP A 52 -7.45 15.72 0.79
N ILE A 53 -6.52 14.79 0.56
CA ILE A 53 -5.88 14.02 1.64
C ILE A 53 -5.02 14.93 2.52
N GLU A 54 -4.21 15.81 1.94
CA GLU A 54 -3.38 16.76 2.68
C GLU A 54 -4.23 17.74 3.51
N ASP A 55 -5.34 18.24 2.97
CA ASP A 55 -6.27 19.09 3.72
C ASP A 55 -6.87 18.35 4.92
N ARG A 56 -7.17 17.05 4.79
CA ARG A 56 -7.66 16.21 5.89
C ARG A 56 -6.58 15.92 6.94
N ILE A 57 -5.33 15.74 6.50
CA ILE A 57 -4.17 15.60 7.38
C ILE A 57 -3.98 16.89 8.16
N ASN A 58 -3.90 18.04 7.50
CA ASN A 58 -3.62 19.35 8.10
C ASN A 58 -4.69 19.82 9.08
N LYS A 59 -5.94 19.37 8.93
CA LYS A 59 -7.04 19.65 9.89
C LYS A 59 -6.84 18.98 11.25
N LYS A 60 -5.89 18.06 11.37
CA LYS A 60 -5.63 17.30 12.59
C LYS A 60 -4.14 17.35 12.92
N ASN A 61 -3.82 17.39 14.22
CA ASN A 61 -2.43 17.31 14.66
C ASN A 61 -1.99 15.85 14.74
N TYR A 62 -1.38 15.33 13.67
CA TYR A 62 -0.79 13.99 13.63
C TYR A 62 0.70 14.05 13.98
N ASP A 63 1.15 13.13 14.83
CA ASP A 63 2.57 12.99 15.16
C ASP A 63 3.35 12.34 14.02
N LEU A 64 2.67 11.49 13.24
CA LEU A 64 3.24 10.74 12.12
C LEU A 64 2.19 10.54 11.01
N VAL A 65 2.64 10.64 9.76
CA VAL A 65 1.83 10.34 8.57
C VAL A 65 2.55 9.27 7.75
N ILE A 66 1.83 8.21 7.40
CA ILE A 66 2.33 7.07 6.63
C ILE A 66 1.50 6.95 5.35
N ILE A 67 2.16 7.03 4.19
CA ILE A 67 1.54 6.83 2.88
C ILE A 67 1.82 5.40 2.43
N MET A 68 0.81 4.55 2.51
CA MET A 68 0.88 3.15 2.09
C MET A 68 0.53 2.98 0.61
N CYS A 69 -0.26 3.87 0.01
CA CYS A 69 -0.49 3.80 -1.43
C CYS A 69 0.76 4.22 -2.22
N ASN A 70 1.34 3.27 -2.97
CA ASN A 70 2.49 3.53 -3.84
C ASN A 70 2.22 4.62 -4.87
N THR A 71 0.99 4.69 -5.41
CA THR A 71 0.59 5.72 -6.37
C THR A 71 0.50 7.10 -5.73
N LEU A 72 -0.09 7.24 -4.53
CA LEU A 72 -0.08 8.52 -3.82
C LEU A 72 1.34 8.94 -3.43
N SER A 73 2.21 7.98 -3.13
CA SER A 73 3.60 8.25 -2.77
C SER A 73 4.41 8.92 -3.89
N THR A 74 3.99 8.82 -5.16
CA THR A 74 4.66 9.49 -6.29
C THR A 74 4.36 10.99 -6.34
N ILE A 75 3.22 11.43 -5.80
CA ILE A 75 2.74 12.81 -5.89
C ILE A 75 2.80 13.56 -4.56
N MET A 76 2.65 12.87 -3.42
CA MET A 76 2.73 13.47 -2.09
C MET A 76 4.19 13.72 -1.70
N ARG A 77 4.62 14.99 -1.76
CA ARG A 77 6.05 15.39 -1.68
C ARG A 77 6.54 15.73 -0.29
N ASN A 78 5.68 15.79 0.73
CA ASN A 78 6.12 16.13 2.08
C ASN A 78 7.17 15.12 2.59
N LYS A 79 8.35 15.62 2.95
CA LYS A 79 9.49 14.80 3.37
C LYS A 79 9.35 14.24 4.78
N SER A 80 8.43 14.78 5.59
CA SER A 80 8.15 14.23 6.92
C SER A 80 7.30 12.96 6.88
N TYR A 81 6.69 12.63 5.73
CA TYR A 81 5.87 11.43 5.60
C TYR A 81 6.75 10.20 5.40
N ILE A 82 6.39 9.11 6.09
CA ILE A 82 6.91 7.79 5.76
C ILE A 82 6.13 7.27 4.56
N LYS A 83 6.81 6.91 3.48
CA LYS A 83 6.16 6.45 2.25
C LYS A 83 6.67 5.07 1.88
N ILE A 84 5.78 4.12 1.61
CA ILE A 84 6.19 2.77 1.20
C ILE A 84 7.09 2.78 -0.06
N LEU A 85 6.88 3.77 -0.94
CA LEU A 85 7.67 3.94 -2.15
C LEU A 85 9.15 4.21 -1.85
N ASP A 86 9.48 4.88 -0.74
CA ASP A 86 10.88 5.16 -0.38
C ASP A 86 11.63 3.85 -0.03
N TYR A 87 10.95 2.89 0.62
CA TYR A 87 11.48 1.55 0.85
C TYR A 87 11.66 0.79 -0.45
N ASN A 88 10.67 0.87 -1.36
CA ASN A 88 10.73 0.22 -2.67
C ASN A 88 11.90 0.76 -3.51
N LEU A 89 12.11 2.09 -3.52
CA LEU A 89 13.22 2.74 -4.21
C LEU A 89 14.58 2.30 -3.63
N LYS A 90 14.71 2.26 -2.31
CA LYS A 90 15.92 1.75 -1.64
C LYS A 90 16.18 0.29 -2.02
N TYR A 91 15.16 -0.55 -1.97
CA TYR A 91 15.28 -1.95 -2.34
C TYR A 91 15.71 -2.16 -3.78
N LEU A 92 15.12 -1.42 -4.73
CA LEU A 92 15.46 -1.50 -6.16
C LEU A 92 16.87 -1.00 -6.46
N LYS A 93 17.39 -0.05 -5.67
CA LYS A 93 18.78 0.42 -5.76
C LYS A 93 19.76 -0.69 -5.38
N ASP A 94 19.45 -1.42 -4.32
CA ASP A 94 20.30 -2.49 -3.77
C ASP A 94 20.12 -3.81 -4.51
N ASN A 95 18.97 -4.02 -5.17
CA ASN A 95 18.59 -5.26 -5.88
C ASN A 95 18.20 -4.94 -7.33
N LYS A 96 19.21 -4.73 -8.18
CA LYS A 96 19.00 -4.30 -9.58
C LYS A 96 18.20 -5.29 -10.42
N ASP A 97 18.22 -6.57 -10.08
CA ASP A 97 17.49 -7.63 -10.80
C ASP A 97 16.03 -7.77 -10.37
N ALA A 98 15.63 -7.15 -9.24
CA ALA A 98 14.25 -7.15 -8.81
C ALA A 98 13.37 -6.43 -9.85
N PHE A 99 12.27 -7.08 -10.23
CA PHE A 99 11.34 -6.58 -11.22
C PHE A 99 10.09 -6.01 -10.54
N PRO A 100 9.93 -4.69 -10.46
CA PRO A 100 8.77 -4.10 -9.80
C PRO A 100 7.50 -4.36 -10.62
N VAL A 101 6.41 -4.66 -9.91
CA VAL A 101 5.08 -4.81 -10.47
C VAL A 101 4.13 -3.96 -9.66
N GLY A 102 3.36 -3.10 -10.32
CA GLY A 102 2.52 -2.11 -9.66
C GLY A 102 1.53 -1.50 -10.63
N THR A 103 0.78 -0.52 -10.14
CA THR A 103 -0.14 0.23 -10.99
C THR A 103 0.61 1.03 -12.07
N LYS A 104 -0.08 1.39 -13.15
CA LYS A 104 0.47 2.21 -14.23
C LYS A 104 1.22 3.45 -13.73
N ASN A 105 0.58 4.30 -12.93
CA ASN A 105 1.20 5.52 -12.39
C ASN A 105 2.46 5.24 -11.54
N THR A 106 2.49 4.13 -10.81
CA THR A 106 3.66 3.73 -10.02
C THR A 106 4.82 3.30 -10.92
N ILE A 107 4.53 2.46 -11.92
CA ILE A 107 5.53 1.94 -12.84
C ILE A 107 6.07 3.01 -13.78
N ASP A 108 5.21 3.92 -14.25
CA ASP A 108 5.61 5.09 -15.03
C ASP A 108 6.58 5.99 -14.24
N PHE A 109 6.32 6.20 -12.95
CA PHE A 109 7.24 6.91 -12.06
C PHE A 109 8.58 6.18 -11.91
N LEU A 110 8.56 4.85 -11.71
CA LEU A 110 9.76 4.04 -11.57
C LEU A 110 10.54 3.88 -12.89
N LYS A 111 9.89 4.10 -14.04
CA LYS A 111 10.43 3.88 -15.39
C LYS A 111 10.98 2.45 -15.61
N LYS A 112 10.48 1.50 -14.82
CA LYS A 112 10.92 0.10 -14.81
C LYS A 112 9.78 -0.74 -14.25
N GLY A 113 9.55 -1.93 -14.84
CA GLY A 113 8.65 -2.94 -14.29
C GLY A 113 7.51 -3.33 -15.21
N TYR A 114 6.47 -3.90 -14.63
CA TYR A 114 5.21 -4.23 -15.30
C TYR A 114 4.06 -3.47 -14.66
N ALA A 115 3.38 -2.66 -15.48
CA ALA A 115 2.19 -1.92 -15.11
C ALA A 115 0.95 -2.81 -15.24
N ASP A 116 0.23 -2.96 -14.14
CA ASP A 116 -1.04 -3.66 -14.10
C ASP A 116 -2.17 -2.68 -13.76
N GLU A 117 -3.14 -2.58 -14.66
CA GLU A 117 -4.18 -1.56 -14.62
C GLU A 117 -5.36 -1.94 -13.73
N TYR A 118 -5.65 -3.24 -13.59
CA TYR A 118 -6.92 -3.71 -13.03
C TYR A 118 -6.77 -4.57 -11.78
N LEU A 119 -5.60 -5.20 -11.57
CA LEU A 119 -5.42 -6.15 -10.48
C LEU A 119 -5.79 -5.59 -9.10
N ALA A 120 -5.50 -4.33 -8.80
CA ALA A 120 -5.89 -3.71 -7.52
C ALA A 120 -7.41 -3.68 -7.33
N LYS A 121 -8.16 -3.38 -8.41
CA LYS A 121 -9.62 -3.38 -8.41
C LYS A 121 -10.17 -4.79 -8.31
N ASP A 122 -9.66 -5.73 -9.11
CA ASP A 122 -10.11 -7.12 -9.09
C ASP A 122 -9.88 -7.80 -7.72
N ILE A 123 -8.82 -7.39 -7.00
CA ILE A 123 -8.58 -7.82 -5.61
C ILE A 123 -9.65 -7.29 -4.64
N GLU A 124 -10.06 -6.02 -4.75
CA GLU A 124 -11.13 -5.49 -3.88
C GLU A 124 -12.51 -6.08 -4.21
N GLU A 125 -12.73 -6.43 -5.47
CA GLU A 125 -13.97 -7.05 -5.95
C GLU A 125 -14.02 -8.58 -5.75
N ASP A 126 -12.96 -9.18 -5.20
CA ASP A 126 -12.81 -10.63 -4.99
C ASP A 126 -12.98 -11.44 -6.31
N ASN A 127 -12.56 -10.85 -7.44
CA ASN A 127 -12.69 -11.45 -8.77
C ASN A 127 -11.52 -12.37 -9.09
N LEU A 128 -11.52 -13.57 -8.48
CA LEU A 128 -10.44 -14.55 -8.58
C LEU A 128 -10.04 -14.88 -10.03
N LYS A 129 -11.00 -14.93 -10.95
CA LYS A 129 -10.72 -15.24 -12.36
C LYS A 129 -9.85 -14.16 -13.01
N HIS A 130 -10.17 -12.89 -12.79
CA HIS A 130 -9.38 -11.78 -13.33
C HIS A 130 -8.03 -11.63 -12.62
N ILE A 131 -8.00 -11.82 -11.28
CA ILE A 131 -6.74 -11.83 -10.51
C ILE A 131 -5.74 -12.84 -11.11
N ILE A 132 -6.19 -14.08 -11.35
CA ILE A 132 -5.35 -15.12 -11.96
C ILE A 132 -4.95 -14.74 -13.39
N PHE A 133 -5.87 -14.19 -14.17
CA PHE A 133 -5.61 -13.77 -15.54
C PHE A 133 -4.51 -12.69 -15.60
N ASP A 134 -4.60 -11.66 -14.77
CA ASP A 134 -3.64 -10.55 -14.74
C ASP A 134 -2.26 -11.00 -14.26
N ILE A 135 -2.19 -11.78 -13.18
CA ILE A 135 -0.90 -12.31 -12.68
C ILE A 135 -0.22 -13.20 -13.73
N ASN A 136 -0.98 -13.98 -14.51
CA ASN A 136 -0.40 -14.81 -15.58
C ASN A 136 0.30 -13.98 -16.66
N ARG A 137 -0.17 -12.77 -16.96
CA ARG A 137 0.41 -11.88 -17.97
C ARG A 137 1.74 -11.27 -17.56
N TRP A 138 2.09 -11.30 -16.28
CA TRP A 138 3.36 -10.75 -15.82
C TRP A 138 4.54 -11.50 -16.48
N PRO A 139 5.56 -10.79 -17.01
CA PRO A 139 6.75 -11.39 -17.60
C PRO A 139 7.45 -12.33 -16.63
N VAL A 140 7.98 -13.45 -17.11
CA VAL A 140 8.75 -14.39 -16.26
C VAL A 140 10.01 -13.71 -15.73
N LYS A 141 10.16 -13.68 -14.40
CA LYS A 141 11.29 -13.07 -13.70
C LYS A 141 11.68 -13.90 -12.50
N LYS A 142 12.94 -13.75 -12.06
CA LYS A 142 13.46 -14.41 -10.85
C LYS A 142 12.96 -13.78 -9.56
N GLU A 143 12.63 -12.49 -9.59
CA GLU A 143 12.12 -11.76 -8.44
C GLU A 143 11.13 -10.69 -8.87
N TYR A 144 9.99 -10.64 -8.15
CA TYR A 144 9.01 -9.58 -8.24
C TYR A 144 9.02 -8.74 -6.96
N LEU A 145 9.10 -7.42 -7.11
CA LEU A 145 8.82 -6.48 -6.02
C LEU A 145 7.39 -5.96 -6.17
N LEU A 146 6.55 -6.19 -5.17
CA LEU A 146 5.16 -5.73 -5.16
C LEU A 146 5.11 -4.23 -4.83
N CYS A 147 4.85 -3.42 -5.84
CA CYS A 147 4.71 -1.96 -5.75
C CYS A 147 3.23 -1.51 -5.77
N CYS A 148 2.34 -2.33 -5.23
CA CYS A 148 0.95 -2.00 -4.95
C CYS A 148 0.53 -2.75 -3.67
N THR A 149 -0.08 -2.06 -2.72
CA THR A 149 -0.43 -2.64 -1.41
C THR A 149 -1.46 -3.77 -1.52
N HIS A 150 -2.34 -3.72 -2.52
CA HIS A 150 -3.30 -4.80 -2.79
C HIS A 150 -2.63 -6.12 -3.13
N TYR A 151 -1.49 -6.12 -3.82
CA TYR A 151 -0.89 -7.36 -4.33
C TYR A 151 -0.40 -8.26 -3.20
N LYS A 152 -0.04 -7.67 -2.04
CA LYS A 152 0.28 -8.43 -0.82
C LYS A 152 -0.90 -9.26 -0.32
N LEU A 153 -2.14 -8.85 -0.58
CA LEU A 153 -3.34 -9.59 -0.17
C LEU A 153 -3.51 -10.91 -0.94
N VAL A 154 -2.91 -11.00 -2.14
CA VAL A 154 -2.96 -12.19 -3.02
C VAL A 154 -1.57 -12.78 -3.26
N GLU A 155 -0.61 -12.51 -2.38
CA GLU A 155 0.77 -13.00 -2.48
C GLU A 155 0.85 -14.53 -2.60
N ASN A 156 -0.07 -15.25 -1.94
CA ASN A 156 -0.19 -16.70 -2.06
C ASN A 156 -0.54 -17.13 -3.50
N ILE A 157 -1.48 -16.44 -4.15
CA ILE A 157 -1.86 -16.71 -5.55
C ILE A 157 -0.69 -16.37 -6.47
N ILE A 158 -0.04 -15.23 -6.25
CA ILE A 158 1.16 -14.83 -7.01
C ILE A 158 2.24 -15.90 -6.90
N SER A 159 2.53 -16.37 -5.69
CA SER A 159 3.55 -17.41 -5.43
C SER A 159 3.17 -18.76 -6.05
N MET A 160 1.88 -19.10 -6.11
CA MET A 160 1.40 -20.31 -6.78
C MET A 160 1.54 -20.27 -8.30
N ILE A 161 1.35 -19.10 -8.91
CA ILE A 161 1.46 -18.90 -10.37
C ILE A 161 2.94 -18.72 -10.77
N LYS A 162 3.70 -17.94 -10.00
CA LYS A 162 5.10 -17.60 -10.25
C LYS A 162 6.03 -18.42 -9.35
N LYS A 163 5.87 -19.75 -9.34
CA LYS A 163 6.49 -20.68 -8.38
C LYS A 163 8.01 -20.57 -8.22
N GLU A 164 8.71 -20.24 -9.31
CA GLU A 164 10.18 -20.14 -9.32
C GLU A 164 10.69 -18.74 -8.96
N ALA A 165 9.79 -17.77 -8.81
CA ALA A 165 10.15 -16.41 -8.52
C ALA A 165 10.07 -16.11 -7.02
N LYS A 166 11.05 -15.35 -6.53
CA LYS A 166 10.93 -14.69 -5.23
C LYS A 166 9.88 -13.57 -5.32
N VAL A 167 8.94 -13.54 -4.40
CA VAL A 167 7.95 -12.46 -4.29
C VAL A 167 8.28 -11.63 -3.05
N THR A 168 8.53 -10.34 -3.24
CA THR A 168 8.94 -9.42 -2.18
C THR A 168 7.91 -8.30 -2.01
N ASP A 169 7.50 -8.03 -0.77
CA ASP A 169 6.71 -6.87 -0.36
C ASP A 169 7.37 -6.21 0.85
N LEU A 170 7.33 -4.87 0.92
CA LEU A 170 8.04 -4.11 1.95
C LEU A 170 7.12 -3.53 3.04
N THR A 171 5.86 -3.96 3.11
CA THR A 171 4.93 -3.54 4.17
C THR A 171 5.50 -3.84 5.56
N SER A 172 6.21 -4.96 5.72
CA SER A 172 6.85 -5.31 6.99
C SER A 172 7.94 -4.33 7.42
N LYS A 173 8.62 -3.66 6.48
CA LYS A 173 9.63 -2.64 6.80
C LYS A 173 9.01 -1.36 7.36
N VAL A 174 7.86 -0.97 6.83
CA VAL A 174 7.05 0.13 7.42
C VAL A 174 6.60 -0.24 8.84
N PHE A 175 6.18 -1.49 9.05
CA PHE A 175 5.82 -1.98 10.38
C PHE A 175 7.01 -2.02 11.35
N GLU A 176 8.19 -2.46 10.91
CA GLU A 176 9.40 -2.49 11.74
C GLU A 176 9.74 -1.09 12.26
N ASP A 177 9.64 -0.05 11.43
CA ASP A 177 9.86 1.33 11.87
C ASP A 177 8.84 1.78 12.92
N LEU A 178 7.59 1.30 12.82
CA LEU A 178 6.55 1.57 13.83
C LEU A 178 6.87 1.01 15.21
N LEU A 179 7.67 -0.06 15.32
CA LEU A 179 8.06 -0.64 16.61
C LEU A 179 8.94 0.29 17.45
N PHE A 180 9.66 1.22 16.81
CA PHE A 180 10.59 2.12 17.48
C PHE A 180 9.95 3.44 17.92
N PHE A 181 8.70 3.70 17.51
CA PHE A 181 7.99 4.93 17.87
C PHE A 181 7.33 4.85 19.26
N PRO A 182 7.24 5.97 20.00
CA PRO A 182 6.53 6.04 21.26
C PRO A 182 5.09 5.52 21.20
N GLN A 183 4.80 4.53 22.04
CA GLN A 183 3.49 3.91 22.13
C GLN A 183 2.55 4.70 23.06
N SER A 184 1.26 4.67 22.74
CA SER A 184 0.16 5.14 23.58
C SER A 184 -0.24 4.07 24.62
N ASP A 185 -1.21 4.35 25.48
CA ASP A 185 -1.67 3.37 26.50
C ASP A 185 -2.43 2.17 25.90
N GLN A 186 -3.11 2.41 24.78
CA GLN A 186 -3.96 1.45 24.08
C GLN A 186 -3.90 1.67 22.57
N LEU A 187 -4.22 0.60 21.83
CA LEU A 187 -4.47 0.68 20.39
C LEU A 187 -5.88 1.22 20.15
N LYS A 188 -5.99 2.34 19.42
CA LYS A 188 -7.24 2.87 18.87
C LYS A 188 -7.14 2.92 17.35
N ILE A 189 -8.19 2.50 16.67
CA ILE A 189 -8.26 2.55 15.21
C ILE A 189 -9.58 3.21 14.81
N ASN A 190 -9.47 4.33 14.11
CA ASN A 190 -10.58 4.96 13.41
C ASN A 190 -10.51 4.55 11.94
N TYR A 191 -11.51 3.77 11.52
CA TYR A 191 -11.50 3.07 10.24
C TYR A 191 -11.87 3.93 9.02
N GLY A 192 -12.05 5.25 9.18
CA GLY A 192 -12.31 6.15 8.06
C GLY A 192 -13.56 5.78 7.24
N GLY A 193 -14.58 5.22 7.89
CA GLY A 193 -15.82 4.77 7.24
C GLY A 193 -15.79 3.36 6.62
N LYS A 194 -14.66 2.64 6.69
CA LYS A 194 -14.50 1.27 6.13
C LYS A 194 -14.46 0.16 7.18
N GLU A 195 -14.98 0.41 8.39
CA GLU A 195 -14.85 -0.50 9.54
C GLU A 195 -15.31 -1.93 9.26
N ASN A 196 -16.54 -2.10 8.76
CA ASN A 196 -17.13 -3.42 8.53
C ASN A 196 -16.29 -4.27 7.57
N ILE A 197 -15.82 -3.66 6.49
CA ILE A 197 -15.02 -4.34 5.47
C ILE A 197 -13.63 -4.67 6.03
N ILE A 198 -12.96 -3.72 6.68
CA ILE A 198 -11.62 -3.95 7.24
C ILE A 198 -11.66 -5.04 8.32
N LYS A 199 -12.64 -5.01 9.22
CA LYS A 199 -12.81 -6.04 10.26
C LYS A 199 -13.00 -7.43 9.68
N LYS A 200 -13.71 -7.58 8.54
CA LYS A 200 -13.82 -8.86 7.82
C LYS A 200 -12.44 -9.42 7.44
N TYR A 201 -11.53 -8.56 6.99
CA TYR A 201 -10.18 -8.99 6.64
C TYR A 201 -9.28 -9.24 7.84
N LEU A 202 -9.47 -8.51 8.95
CA LEU A 202 -8.67 -8.67 10.17
C LEU A 202 -8.94 -9.99 10.89
N LYS A 203 -10.07 -10.69 10.62
CA LYS A 203 -10.47 -11.96 11.23
C LYS A 203 -10.17 -12.00 12.74
N PHE A 204 -10.94 -11.23 13.50
CA PHE A 204 -11.10 -11.49 14.93
C PHE A 204 -11.82 -12.83 15.15
#